data_AF-A0A7U6QNJ6-F1
#
_entry.id   AF-A0A7U6QNJ6-F1
#
_cell.length_a   1.000
_cell.length_b   1.000
_cell.length_c   1.000
_cell.angle_alpha   90.00
_cell.angle_beta   90.00
_cell.angle_gamma   90.00
#
_symmetry.space_group_name_H-M   'P 1'
#
loop_
_entity.id
_entity.type
_entity.pdbx_description
1 polymer ?
#
loop_
_entity_poly.entity_id
_entity_poly.type
_entity_poly.pdbx_seq_one_letter_code
_entity_poly.pdbx_strand_id
1 'polypeptide(L)'
;MGLYTNPEYDGLGLPRLDSAMVFEELAWGDTSVAAYMSIHNMAAWMIGEYGSEPLCKKYLPNMVSGEWLGSYCLTEPNAGSDAASLRTKADKQGDHYVLNGEKPLSLVQARPMYWW
;
A
#
# COMPACT_ATOMS: atom_id res chain seq x y z
N MET A 1 -8.57 8.73 0.93
CA MET A 1 -8.03 7.45 1.43
C MET A 1 -6.70 7.60 2.20
N GLY A 2 -6.52 8.66 2.99
CA GLY A 2 -5.28 8.91 3.76
C GLY A 2 -5.57 9.37 5.18
N LEU A 3 -6.21 8.53 5.99
CA LEU A 3 -6.63 8.82 7.36
C LEU A 3 -5.45 9.27 8.23
N TYR A 4 -4.33 8.56 8.18
CA TYR A 4 -3.13 8.84 8.97
C TYR A 4 -1.90 9.15 8.10
N THR A 5 -2.13 9.57 6.86
CA THR A 5 -1.07 10.08 5.98
C THR A 5 -0.76 11.53 6.36
N ASN A 6 0.51 11.94 6.23
CA ASN A 6 0.96 13.29 6.58
C ASN A 6 0.16 14.37 5.79
N PRO A 7 -0.37 15.42 6.45
CA PRO A 7 -1.08 16.53 5.80
C PRO A 7 -0.31 17.27 4.71
N GLU A 8 1.03 17.23 4.71
CA GLU A 8 1.85 17.80 3.62
C GLU A 8 1.59 17.14 2.25
N TYR A 9 0.97 15.96 2.25
CA TYR A 9 0.57 15.22 1.05
C TYR A 9 -0.95 15.00 0.99
N ASP A 10 -1.72 16.00 1.45
CA ASP A 10 -3.20 16.03 1.46
C ASP A 10 -3.86 14.99 2.37
N GLY A 11 -3.09 14.30 3.21
CA GLY A 11 -3.59 13.37 4.21
C GLY A 11 -4.32 14.06 5.36
N LEU A 12 -5.11 13.30 6.13
CA LEU A 12 -5.85 13.82 7.27
C LEU A 12 -5.01 13.89 8.56
N GLY A 13 -3.85 13.22 8.60
CA GLY A 13 -2.94 13.26 9.76
C GLY A 13 -3.56 12.73 11.06
N LEU A 14 -4.59 11.89 10.99
CA LEU A 14 -5.29 11.40 12.18
C LEU A 14 -4.39 10.48 13.01
N PRO A 15 -4.53 10.51 14.35
CA PRO A 15 -3.98 9.49 15.22
C PRO A 15 -4.45 8.08 14.84
N ARG A 16 -3.68 7.08 15.25
CA ARG A 16 -4.00 5.66 15.01
C ARG A 16 -5.31 5.22 15.67
N LEU A 17 -5.63 5.75 16.84
CA LEU A 17 -6.87 5.44 17.56
C LEU A 17 -8.09 5.90 16.77
N ASP A 18 -8.09 7.15 16.33
CA ASP A 18 -9.17 7.74 15.54
C ASP A 18 -9.37 6.97 14.23
N SER A 19 -8.28 6.58 13.57
CA SER A 19 -8.33 5.76 12.35
C SER A 19 -8.92 4.37 12.61
N ALA A 20 -8.64 3.76 13.77
CA ALA A 20 -9.21 2.46 14.15
C ALA A 20 -10.73 2.55 14.34
N MET A 21 -11.22 3.62 14.98
CA MET A 21 -12.67 3.86 15.13
C MET A 21 -13.35 4.04 13.77
N VAL A 22 -12.73 4.77 12.84
CA VAL A 22 -13.26 4.90 11.46
C VAL A 22 -13.37 3.53 10.78
N PHE A 23 -12.35 2.67 10.90
CA PHE A 23 -12.39 1.34 10.29
C PHE A 23 -13.41 0.41 10.95
N GLU A 24 -13.61 0.52 12.27
CA GLU A 24 -14.64 -0.24 13.00
C GLU A 24 -16.05 0.08 12.48
N GLU A 25 -16.38 1.36 12.33
CA GLU A 25 -17.68 1.79 11.79
C GLU A 25 -17.87 1.36 10.33
N LEU A 26 -16.81 1.46 9.51
CA LEU A 26 -16.85 0.99 8.12
C LEU A 26 -17.08 -0.52 8.03
N ALA A 27 -16.47 -1.29 8.94
CA ALA A 27 -16.61 -2.74 8.99
C ALA A 27 -18.02 -3.19 9.37
N TRP A 28 -18.77 -2.35 10.09
CA TRP A 28 -20.19 -2.59 10.36
C TRP A 28 -21.04 -2.60 9.08
N GLY A 29 -20.66 -1.79 8.09
CA GLY A 29 -21.28 -1.76 6.78
C GLY A 29 -20.79 -2.89 5.87
N ASP A 30 -19.48 -2.96 5.64
CA ASP A 30 -18.84 -3.98 4.83
C ASP A 30 -17.39 -4.22 5.27
N THR A 31 -17.13 -5.43 5.76
CA THR A 31 -15.80 -5.84 6.24
C THR A 31 -14.75 -5.93 5.13
N SER A 32 -15.15 -6.25 3.89
CA SER A 32 -14.23 -6.31 2.75
C SER A 32 -13.76 -4.92 2.34
N VAL A 33 -14.65 -3.93 2.35
CA VAL A 33 -14.33 -2.52 2.06
C VAL A 33 -13.43 -1.95 3.17
N ALA A 34 -13.79 -2.18 4.44
CA ALA A 34 -13.00 -1.73 5.58
C ALA A 34 -11.58 -2.33 5.57
N ALA A 35 -11.46 -3.63 5.30
CA ALA A 35 -10.17 -4.32 5.18
C ALA A 35 -9.32 -3.73 4.05
N TYR A 36 -9.92 -3.51 2.88
CA TYR A 36 -9.22 -2.90 1.76
C TYR A 36 -8.74 -1.48 2.09
N MET A 37 -9.62 -0.64 2.63
CA MET A 37 -9.27 0.73 3.01
C MET A 37 -8.11 0.75 4.02
N SER A 38 -8.10 -0.17 4.99
CA SER A 38 -7.00 -0.32 5.95
C SER A 38 -5.66 -0.61 5.25
N ILE A 39 -5.64 -1.56 4.32
CA ILE A 39 -4.43 -1.92 3.54
C ILE A 39 -3.97 -0.76 2.66
N HIS A 40 -4.91 -0.08 2.01
CA HIS A 40 -4.59 1.08 1.18
C HIS A 40 -3.92 2.18 2.02
N ASN A 41 -4.51 2.54 3.17
CA ASN A 41 -3.95 3.55 4.06
C ASN A 41 -2.56 3.13 4.59
N MET A 42 -2.35 1.84 4.84
CA MET A 42 -1.06 1.30 5.24
C MET A 42 -0.02 1.48 4.14
N ALA A 43 -0.36 1.18 2.88
CA ALA A 43 0.53 1.36 1.74
C ALA A 43 0.92 2.83 1.54
N ALA A 44 -0.05 3.76 1.61
CA ALA A 44 0.22 5.19 1.54
C ALA A 44 1.13 5.65 2.67
N TRP A 45 0.89 5.19 3.90
CA TRP A 45 1.73 5.54 5.04
C TRP A 45 3.16 5.02 4.91
N MET A 46 3.38 3.78 4.43
CA MET A 46 4.74 3.25 4.21
C MET A 46 5.54 4.12 3.25
N ILE A 47 4.90 4.62 2.18
CA ILE A 47 5.56 5.55 1.25
C ILE A 47 5.87 6.87 1.95
N GLY A 48 4.92 7.44 2.70
CA GLY A 48 5.12 8.71 3.40
C GLY A 48 6.18 8.67 4.50
N GLU A 49 6.32 7.53 5.18
CA GLU A 49 7.26 7.36 6.28
C GLU A 49 8.67 6.99 5.81
N TYR A 50 8.78 6.10 4.81
CA TYR A 50 10.07 5.51 4.41
C TYR A 50 10.54 5.92 3.01
N GLY A 51 9.68 6.57 2.23
CA GLY A 51 10.01 7.05 0.90
C GLY A 51 10.88 8.31 0.92
N SER A 52 11.59 8.56 -0.18
CA SER A 52 12.24 9.85 -0.39
C SER A 52 11.20 10.91 -0.74
N GLU A 53 11.50 12.19 -0.45
CA GLU A 53 10.60 13.30 -0.76
C GLU A 53 10.08 13.30 -2.22
N PRO A 54 10.91 13.02 -3.26
CA PRO A 54 10.40 12.89 -4.63
C PRO A 54 9.40 11.73 -4.83
N LEU A 55 9.58 10.60 -4.13
CA LEU A 55 8.62 9.50 -4.18
C LEU A 55 7.31 9.89 -3.49
N CYS A 56 7.39 10.49 -2.30
CA CYS A 56 6.23 10.94 -1.55
C CYS A 56 5.37 11.91 -2.38
N LYS A 57 5.99 12.96 -2.96
CA LYS A 57 5.30 13.94 -3.82
C LYS A 57 4.69 13.32 -5.07
N LYS A 58 5.30 12.28 -5.63
CA LYS A 58 4.81 11.61 -6.85
C LYS A 58 3.61 10.71 -6.59
N TYR A 59 3.61 9.94 -5.50
CA TYR A 59 2.62 8.88 -5.29
C TYR A 59 1.51 9.26 -4.31
N LEU A 60 1.82 9.97 -3.22
CA LEU A 60 0.86 10.18 -2.13
C LEU A 60 -0.37 10.98 -2.53
N PRO A 61 -0.29 12.10 -3.28
CA PRO A 61 -1.50 12.85 -3.64
C PRO A 61 -2.55 12.01 -4.38
N ASN A 62 -2.11 11.16 -5.33
CA ASN A 62 -2.99 10.28 -6.09
C ASN A 62 -3.54 9.11 -5.25
N MET A 63 -2.76 8.60 -4.28
CA MET A 63 -3.25 7.57 -3.36
C MET A 63 -4.25 8.15 -2.37
N VAL A 64 -3.96 9.32 -1.80
CA VAL A 64 -4.82 9.99 -0.84
C VAL A 64 -6.14 10.43 -1.48
N SER A 65 -6.13 10.92 -2.73
CA SER A 65 -7.37 11.20 -3.48
C SER A 65 -8.17 9.95 -3.81
N GLY A 66 -7.53 8.78 -3.81
CA GLY A 66 -8.11 7.50 -4.22
C GLY A 66 -8.11 7.26 -5.73
N GLU A 67 -7.49 8.14 -6.52
CA GLU A 67 -7.28 7.95 -7.96
C GLU A 67 -6.40 6.72 -8.21
N TRP A 68 -5.37 6.53 -7.39
CA TRP A 68 -4.51 5.35 -7.41
C TRP A 68 -4.77 4.48 -6.21
N LEU A 69 -4.99 3.19 -6.45
CA LEU A 69 -5.25 2.20 -5.42
C LEU A 69 -3.97 1.44 -5.06
N GLY A 70 -3.54 1.53 -3.81
CA GLY A 70 -2.41 0.77 -3.28
C GLY A 70 -2.79 -0.67 -2.88
N SER A 71 -1.79 -1.54 -2.90
CA SER A 71 -1.84 -2.88 -2.30
C SER A 71 -0.50 -3.23 -1.66
N TYR A 72 -0.48 -4.28 -0.84
CA TYR A 72 0.72 -4.72 -0.11
C TYR A 72 1.08 -6.15 -0.51
N CYS A 73 2.16 -6.29 -1.28
CA CYS A 73 2.55 -7.55 -1.93
C CYS A 73 3.66 -8.28 -1.14
N LEU A 74 3.35 -8.76 0.06
CA LEU A 74 4.31 -9.48 0.90
C LEU A 74 4.32 -10.99 0.63
N THR A 75 3.16 -11.63 0.76
CA THR A 75 2.98 -13.09 0.75
C THR A 75 3.46 -13.73 -0.55
N GLU A 76 4.08 -14.91 -0.43
CA GLU A 76 4.47 -15.78 -1.54
C GLU A 76 3.87 -17.18 -1.35
N PRO A 77 3.68 -17.97 -2.43
CA PRO A 77 3.11 -19.31 -2.31
C PRO A 77 3.89 -20.21 -1.34
N ASN A 78 5.19 -19.97 -1.21
CA ASN A 78 6.11 -20.77 -0.40
C ASN A 78 6.43 -20.16 0.97
N ALA A 79 6.10 -18.88 1.21
CA ALA A 79 6.56 -18.17 2.41
C ALA A 79 5.53 -18.21 3.56
N GLY A 80 4.23 -18.23 3.25
CA GLY A 80 3.18 -18.30 4.27
C GLY A 80 3.40 -17.31 5.42
N SER A 81 3.41 -17.81 6.67
CA SER A 81 3.68 -17.01 7.88
C SER A 81 5.17 -16.65 8.06
N ASP A 82 6.10 -17.35 7.41
CA ASP A 82 7.52 -17.02 7.42
C ASP A 82 7.85 -16.03 6.29
N ALA A 83 7.41 -14.78 6.49
CA ALA A 83 7.58 -13.72 5.49
C ALA A 83 9.06 -13.42 5.16
N ALA A 84 10.00 -13.74 6.05
CA ALA A 84 11.43 -13.55 5.82
C ALA A 84 11.99 -14.54 4.79
N SER A 85 11.31 -15.66 4.55
CA SER A 85 11.68 -16.67 3.55
C SER A 85 11.28 -16.34 2.11
N LEU A 86 10.80 -15.11 1.86
CA LEU A 86 10.43 -14.64 0.54
C LEU A 86 11.59 -14.81 -0.46
N ARG A 87 11.25 -15.22 -1.68
CA ARG A 87 12.18 -15.52 -2.77
C ARG A 87 12.17 -14.46 -3.86
N THR A 88 11.19 -13.54 -3.86
CA THR A 88 11.16 -12.41 -4.80
C THR A 88 12.45 -11.61 -4.67
N LYS A 89 13.12 -11.39 -5.80
CA LYS A 89 14.39 -10.65 -5.86
C LYS A 89 14.20 -9.29 -6.51
N ALA A 90 14.99 -8.33 -6.05
CA ALA A 90 15.14 -7.02 -6.65
C ALA A 90 16.60 -6.82 -7.06
N ASP A 91 16.92 -7.08 -8.32
CA ASP A 91 18.28 -6.98 -8.84
C ASP A 91 18.52 -5.55 -9.35
N LYS A 92 19.49 -4.85 -8.78
CA LYS A 92 19.82 -3.47 -9.18
C LYS A 92 20.55 -3.48 -10.53
N GLN A 93 20.01 -2.77 -11.51
CA GLN A 93 20.61 -2.56 -12.82
C GLN A 93 20.72 -1.06 -13.11
N GLY A 94 21.89 -0.48 -12.81
CA GLY A 94 22.09 0.96 -12.95
C GLY A 94 21.21 1.77 -11.98
N ASP A 95 20.25 2.50 -12.55
CA ASP A 95 19.32 3.40 -11.86
C ASP A 95 17.95 2.78 -11.52
N HIS A 96 17.72 1.53 -11.90
CA HIS A 96 16.47 0.81 -11.64
C HIS A 96 16.69 -0.56 -11.00
N TYR A 97 15.59 -1.18 -10.58
CA TYR A 97 15.56 -2.55 -10.06
C TYR A 97 14.71 -3.43 -10.97
N VAL A 98 15.20 -4.63 -11.28
CA VAL A 98 14.43 -5.67 -11.96
C VAL A 98 13.89 -6.62 -10.91
N LEU A 99 12.56 -6.71 -10.84
CA LEU A 99 11.85 -7.54 -9.86
C LEU A 99 11.52 -8.91 -10.48
N ASN A 100 11.90 -10.00 -9.81
CA ASN A 100 11.60 -11.37 -10.25
C ASN A 100 11.01 -12.18 -9.10
N GLY A 101 9.75 -12.61 -9.23
CA GLY A 101 9.05 -13.41 -8.23
C GLY A 101 7.54 -13.45 -8.48
N GLU A 102 6.83 -14.17 -7.61
CA GLU A 102 5.37 -14.32 -7.67
C GLU A 102 4.74 -13.92 -6.35
N LYS A 103 3.70 -13.08 -6.42
CA LYS A 103 2.94 -12.59 -5.27
C LYS A 103 1.46 -12.98 -5.43
N PRO A 104 1.03 -14.14 -4.92
CA PRO A 104 -0.37 -14.52 -4.93
C PRO A 104 -1.18 -13.60 -4.00
N LEU A 105 -2.37 -13.24 -4.47
CA LEU A 105 -3.41 -12.46 -3.78
C LEU A 105 -2.93 -11.12 -3.19
N SER A 106 -3.00 -10.07 -4.01
CA SER A 106 -3.05 -8.69 -3.52
C SER A 106 -4.52 -8.23 -3.62
N LEU A 107 -5.08 -7.61 -2.58
CA LEU A 107 -6.52 -7.25 -2.50
C LEU A 107 -6.97 -6.20 -3.53
N VAL A 108 -6.08 -5.82 -4.46
CA VAL A 108 -6.37 -5.06 -5.67
C VAL A 108 -5.73 -5.77 -6.84
N GLN A 109 -6.53 -6.41 -7.68
CA GLN A 109 -6.07 -6.75 -9.02
C GLN A 109 -6.19 -5.50 -9.89
N ALA A 110 -5.13 -4.70 -9.95
CA ALA A 110 -5.03 -3.65 -10.95
C ALA A 110 -5.07 -4.30 -12.35
N ARG A 111 -5.72 -3.61 -13.29
CA ARG A 111 -5.79 -3.96 -14.72
C ARG A 111 -4.44 -4.45 -15.26
N PRO A 112 -4.42 -5.30 -16.32
CA PRO A 112 -3.18 -5.84 -16.89
C PRO A 112 -2.11 -4.74 -17.02
N MET A 113 -0.97 -4.96 -16.35
CA MET A 113 0.22 -4.14 -16.49
C MET A 113 0.65 -4.16 -17.95
N TYR A 114 0.28 -3.12 -18.70
CA TYR A 114 0.95 -2.79 -19.94
C TYR A 114 2.26 -2.10 -19.57
N TRP A 115 3.36 -2.81 -19.75
CA TRP A 115 4.71 -2.26 -19.72
C TRP A 115 4.89 -1.37 -20.96
N TRP A 116 4.87 -0.06 -20.76
CA TRP A 116 5.48 0.91 -21.66
C TRP A 116 6.37 1.83 -20.85
#